data_AF-A0A9E3DT45-F1
#
_entry.id   AF-A0A9E3DT45-F1
#
_cell.length_a   1.000
_cell.length_b   1.000
_cell.length_c   1.000
_cell.angle_alpha   90.00
_cell.angle_beta   90.00
_cell.angle_gamma   90.00
#
_symmetry.space_group_name_H-M   'P 1'
#
loop_
_entity.id
_entity.type
_entity.pdbx_description
1 polymer ?
#
loop_
_entity_poly.entity_id
_entity_poly.type
_entity_poly.pdbx_seq_one_letter_code
_entity_poly.pdbx_strand_id
1 'polypeptide(L)'
;MIREAFATTPGTIGFKSKVTLDESPVTLTKTRIAVARAKEGDQEALRFLYISYSNNIYGYVRSIVQDDHEAEDVTQHIFAKLMTSLHKYDDRGIPFFAWLLRLARNVAIDHLRANRLTPTESVLDPDVSASGDMDSSQIVKDALATLPNEQRTVVILRHVVGLSPGEIADRMGRTESSIHGLHHRGREALQRELIRLDSAPRTRRRAHLAAA
;
A
#
# COMPACT_ATOMS: atom_id res chain seq x y z
N MET A 1 31.27 18.19 -35.62
CA MET A 1 29.93 18.37 -36.20
C MET A 1 29.27 16.99 -36.30
N ILE A 2 28.94 16.38 -35.16
CA ILE A 2 27.58 16.16 -34.61
C ILE A 2 26.53 15.72 -35.65
N ARG A 3 26.17 14.43 -35.64
CA ARG A 3 24.84 13.89 -35.20
C ARG A 3 24.66 12.44 -35.70
N GLU A 4 24.84 11.47 -34.79
CA GLU A 4 24.24 10.15 -34.94
C GLU A 4 22.90 10.12 -34.19
N ALA A 5 21.88 9.61 -34.89
CA ALA A 5 20.53 9.42 -34.39
C ALA A 5 20.44 8.07 -33.66
N PHE A 6 20.29 8.11 -32.34
CA PHE A 6 19.82 6.94 -31.58
C PHE A 6 18.31 7.06 -31.36
N ALA A 7 17.57 6.20 -32.06
CA ALA A 7 16.16 5.96 -31.82
C ALA A 7 15.97 5.51 -30.37
N THR A 8 15.21 6.29 -29.62
CA THR A 8 14.86 5.99 -28.22
C THR A 8 13.59 5.15 -28.23
N THR A 9 13.73 3.87 -27.88
CA THR A 9 12.60 2.97 -27.60
C THR A 9 11.81 3.53 -26.40
N PRO A 10 10.47 3.64 -26.46
CA PRO A 10 9.68 4.09 -25.32
C PRO A 10 9.79 3.06 -24.19
N GLY A 11 10.37 3.53 -23.08
CA GLY A 11 10.62 2.74 -21.89
C GLY A 11 9.33 2.29 -21.23
N THR A 12 9.22 1.00 -21.00
CA THR A 12 8.27 0.34 -20.13
C THR A 12 8.19 1.06 -18.77
N ILE A 13 7.07 1.71 -18.47
CA ILE A 13 6.73 2.20 -17.12
C ILE A 13 6.31 0.98 -16.28
N GLY A 14 7.28 0.13 -16.01
CA GLY A 14 7.18 -0.90 -14.98
C GLY A 14 7.64 -0.27 -13.67
N PHE A 15 6.87 -0.48 -12.60
CA PHE A 15 7.37 -0.48 -11.24
C PHE A 15 8.76 -1.14 -11.26
N LYS A 16 9.84 -0.35 -11.15
CA LYS A 16 11.21 -0.88 -11.08
C LYS A 16 11.36 -1.49 -9.69
N SER A 17 10.74 -2.66 -9.52
CA SER A 17 11.14 -3.67 -8.54
C SER A 17 12.61 -3.95 -8.75
N LYS A 18 13.48 -3.23 -8.04
CA LYS A 18 14.88 -3.66 -7.92
C LYS A 18 15.33 -3.68 -6.47
N VAL A 19 14.44 -4.16 -5.60
CA VAL A 19 14.80 -5.03 -4.47
C VAL A 19 13.68 -6.07 -4.41
N THR A 20 13.83 -7.18 -5.11
CA THR A 20 12.94 -8.33 -4.92
C THR A 20 13.15 -8.78 -3.47
N LEU A 21 12.18 -8.54 -2.59
CA LEU A 21 12.22 -9.15 -1.27
C LEU A 21 12.39 -10.65 -1.48
N ASP A 22 13.47 -11.19 -0.92
CA ASP A 22 13.72 -12.62 -1.00
C ASP A 22 12.65 -13.33 -0.17
N GLU A 23 11.65 -13.89 -0.84
CA GLU A 23 10.59 -14.70 -0.22
C GLU A 23 11.02 -16.16 -0.05
N SER A 24 12.32 -16.48 -0.13
CA SER A 24 12.82 -17.81 0.15
C SER A 24 12.37 -18.28 1.55
N PRO A 25 12.12 -19.59 1.75
CA PRO A 25 11.74 -20.13 3.05
C PRO A 25 12.72 -19.76 4.17
N VAL A 26 14.00 -19.64 3.82
CA VAL A 26 15.07 -19.23 4.75
C VAL A 26 14.86 -17.79 5.20
N THR A 27 14.60 -16.86 4.28
CA THR A 27 14.42 -15.44 4.60
C THR A 27 13.11 -15.18 5.35
N LEU A 28 12.03 -15.90 5.02
CA LEU A 28 10.78 -15.85 5.79
C LEU A 28 10.99 -16.36 7.23
N THR A 29 11.79 -17.41 7.41
CA THR A 29 12.14 -17.93 8.74
C THR A 29 12.97 -16.92 9.53
N LYS A 30 14.00 -16.33 8.92
CA LYS A 30 14.81 -15.25 9.55
C LYS A 30 13.94 -14.06 9.95
N THR A 31 13.00 -13.66 9.09
CA THR A 31 12.05 -12.58 9.38
C THR A 31 11.18 -12.92 10.58
N ARG A 32 10.62 -14.14 10.66
CA ARG A 32 9.82 -14.57 11.81
C ARG A 32 10.60 -14.52 13.12
N ILE A 33 11.84 -15.00 13.11
CA ILE A 33 12.74 -14.96 14.28
C ILE A 33 13.04 -13.52 14.68
N ALA A 34 13.36 -12.65 13.71
CA ALA A 34 13.63 -11.25 13.96
C ALA A 34 12.40 -10.54 14.54
N VAL A 35 11.20 -10.81 14.02
CA VAL A 35 9.94 -10.25 14.57
C VAL A 35 9.73 -10.69 16.02
N ALA A 36 9.95 -11.97 16.35
CA ALA A 36 9.80 -12.47 17.72
C ALA A 36 10.77 -11.76 18.68
N ARG A 37 12.06 -11.69 18.34
CA ARG A 37 13.09 -11.02 19.15
C ARG A 37 12.87 -9.51 19.25
N ALA A 38 12.45 -8.87 18.17
CA ALA A 38 12.16 -7.44 18.16
C ALA A 38 10.96 -7.09 19.06
N LYS A 39 9.97 -7.98 19.23
CA LYS A 39 8.89 -7.81 20.21
C LYS A 39 9.39 -7.82 21.66
N GLU A 40 10.51 -8.48 21.92
CA GLU A 40 11.18 -8.52 23.22
C GLU A 40 12.14 -7.34 23.43
N GLY A 41 12.25 -6.43 22.45
CA GLY A 41 13.10 -5.24 22.51
C GLY A 41 14.52 -5.42 21.95
N ASP A 42 14.80 -6.53 21.28
CA ASP A 42 16.10 -6.80 20.67
C ASP A 42 16.42 -5.81 19.54
N GLN A 43 17.45 -4.99 19.77
CA GLN A 43 17.88 -3.93 18.85
C GLN A 43 18.47 -4.47 17.54
N GLU A 44 19.17 -5.60 17.57
CA GLU A 44 19.74 -6.17 16.35
C GLU A 44 18.64 -6.78 15.48
N ALA A 45 17.59 -7.33 16.10
CA ALA A 45 16.41 -7.79 15.39
C ALA A 45 15.64 -6.64 14.73
N LEU A 46 15.47 -5.50 15.43
CA LEU A 46 14.88 -4.29 14.86
C LEU A 46 15.72 -3.74 13.70
N ARG A 47 17.05 -3.70 13.86
CA ARG A 47 17.99 -3.29 12.82
C ARG A 47 17.89 -4.19 11.58
N PHE A 48 17.79 -5.51 11.77
CA PHE A 48 17.58 -6.46 10.68
C PHE A 48 16.30 -6.15 9.90
N LEU A 49 15.18 -5.91 10.61
CA LEU A 49 13.92 -5.56 9.96
C LEU A 49 14.02 -4.21 9.22
N TYR A 50 14.70 -3.21 9.79
CA TYR A 50 14.93 -1.94 9.12
C TYR A 50 15.68 -2.13 7.80
N ILE A 51 16.87 -2.74 7.84
CA ILE A 51 17.73 -2.93 6.66
C ILE A 51 17.03 -3.77 5.59
N SER A 52 16.24 -4.77 6.00
CA SER A 52 15.57 -5.68 5.06
C SER A 52 14.41 -5.02 4.30
N TYR A 53 13.73 -4.05 4.93
CA TYR A 53 12.47 -3.52 4.43
C TYR A 53 12.47 -2.03 4.08
N SER A 54 13.43 -1.24 4.57
CA SER A 54 13.42 0.23 4.44
C SER A 54 13.31 0.71 2.99
N ASN A 55 14.13 0.18 2.08
CA ASN A 55 14.11 0.56 0.67
C ASN A 55 12.76 0.24 -0.01
N ASN A 56 12.15 -0.89 0.35
CA ASN A 56 10.86 -1.31 -0.20
C ASN A 56 9.73 -0.42 0.31
N ILE A 57 9.77 -0.07 1.60
CA ILE A 57 8.80 0.84 2.20
C ILE A 57 8.97 2.26 1.65
N TYR A 58 10.19 2.75 1.53
CA TYR A 58 10.48 4.04 0.91
C TYR A 58 9.92 4.12 -0.51
N GLY A 59 10.22 3.14 -1.36
CA GLY A 59 9.68 3.11 -2.73
C GLY A 59 8.15 3.08 -2.78
N TYR A 60 7.52 2.35 -1.85
CA TYR A 60 6.06 2.30 -1.74
C TYR A 60 5.46 3.63 -1.26
N VAL A 61 6.04 4.25 -0.23
CA VAL A 61 5.60 5.54 0.30
C VAL A 61 5.77 6.64 -0.74
N ARG A 62 6.91 6.68 -1.42
CA ARG A 62 7.20 7.61 -2.51
C ARG A 62 6.14 7.55 -3.61
N SER A 63 5.64 6.36 -3.96
CA SER A 63 4.55 6.23 -4.94
C SER A 63 3.21 6.81 -4.47
N ILE A 64 3.03 7.01 -3.16
CA ILE A 64 1.83 7.58 -2.54
C ILE A 64 1.97 9.09 -2.39
N VAL A 65 3.08 9.56 -1.81
CA VAL A 65 3.26 10.97 -1.48
C VAL A 65 3.79 11.82 -2.64
N GLN A 66 4.42 11.19 -3.63
CA GLN A 66 4.96 11.82 -4.84
C GLN A 66 5.98 12.95 -4.59
N ASP A 67 6.62 12.95 -3.41
CA ASP A 67 7.69 13.86 -3.02
C ASP A 67 8.81 13.06 -2.34
N ASP A 68 10.07 13.33 -2.67
CA ASP A 68 11.22 12.55 -2.20
C ASP A 68 11.58 12.85 -0.73
N HIS A 69 11.44 14.11 -0.30
CA HIS A 69 11.73 14.53 1.08
C HIS A 69 10.65 14.02 2.03
N GLU A 70 9.38 14.18 1.66
CA GLU A 70 8.26 13.68 2.46
C GLU A 70 8.30 12.14 2.52
N ALA A 71 8.71 11.47 1.45
CA ALA A 71 8.82 10.02 1.44
C ALA A 71 9.87 9.51 2.44
N GLU A 72 10.99 10.23 2.59
CA GLU A 72 12.02 9.89 3.57
C GLU A 72 11.49 10.04 5.00
N ASP A 73 10.91 11.20 5.32
CA ASP A 73 10.37 11.50 6.65
C ASP A 73 9.25 10.53 7.05
N VAL A 74 8.31 10.28 6.15
CA VAL A 74 7.22 9.32 6.37
C VAL A 74 7.77 7.91 6.57
N THR A 75 8.80 7.51 5.82
CA THR A 75 9.44 6.19 5.99
C THR A 75 10.06 6.06 7.37
N GLN A 76 10.80 7.07 7.84
CA GLN A 76 11.35 7.08 9.19
C GLN A 76 10.24 6.97 10.25
N HIS A 77 9.14 7.71 10.07
CA HIS A 77 7.99 7.65 10.96
C HIS A 77 7.33 6.25 10.99
N ILE A 78 7.26 5.56 9.85
CA ILE A 78 6.74 4.19 9.78
C ILE A 78 7.59 3.23 10.61
N PHE A 79 8.91 3.32 10.55
CA PHE A 79 9.79 2.46 11.35
C PHE A 79 9.79 2.84 12.83
N ALA A 80 9.59 4.12 13.18
CA ALA A 80 9.33 4.52 14.57
C ALA A 80 8.02 3.90 15.10
N LYS A 81 6.96 3.95 14.30
CA LYS A 81 5.65 3.35 14.63
C LYS A 81 5.70 1.82 14.63
N LEU A 82 6.56 1.22 13.82
CA LEU A 82 6.79 -0.23 13.80
C LEU A 82 7.24 -0.70 15.18
N MET A 83 8.24 -0.05 15.77
CA MET A 83 8.78 -0.42 17.09
C MET A 83 7.71 -0.47 18.18
N THR A 84 6.76 0.47 18.14
CA THR A 84 5.69 0.54 19.15
C THR A 84 4.50 -0.36 18.82
N SER A 85 4.26 -0.71 17.55
CA SER A 85 3.08 -1.47 17.11
C SER A 85 3.36 -2.94 16.79
N LEU A 86 4.62 -3.38 16.80
CA LEU A 86 5.02 -4.73 16.42
C LEU A 86 4.32 -5.82 17.24
N HIS A 87 4.01 -5.56 18.52
CA HIS A 87 3.26 -6.48 19.38
C HIS A 87 1.87 -6.85 18.83
N LYS A 88 1.27 -5.99 17.98
CA LYS A 88 -0.03 -6.21 17.35
C LYS A 88 0.03 -7.14 16.14
N TYR A 89 1.22 -7.41 15.60
CA TYR A 89 1.39 -8.36 14.51
C TYR A 89 1.29 -9.79 15.05
N ASP A 90 0.45 -10.61 14.44
CA ASP A 90 0.36 -12.04 14.73
C ASP A 90 0.50 -12.82 13.42
N ASP A 91 1.34 -13.86 13.44
CA ASP A 91 1.67 -14.66 12.26
C ASP A 91 0.60 -15.76 12.04
N ARG A 92 -0.63 -15.33 11.78
CA ARG A 92 -1.78 -16.20 11.44
C ARG A 92 -1.89 -16.41 9.92
N GLY A 93 -0.76 -16.62 9.25
CA GLY A 93 -0.70 -16.81 7.79
C GLY A 93 -0.68 -15.52 6.96
N ILE A 94 -0.56 -14.35 7.60
CA ILE A 94 -0.32 -13.08 6.91
C ILE A 94 1.19 -12.78 6.99
N PRO A 95 1.90 -12.66 5.86
CA PRO A 95 3.32 -12.32 5.89
C PRO A 95 3.59 -10.98 6.56
N PHE A 96 4.70 -10.90 7.30
CA PHE A 96 5.13 -9.68 7.99
C PHE A 96 5.17 -8.47 7.06
N PHE A 97 5.72 -8.64 5.85
CA PHE A 97 5.78 -7.56 4.87
C PHE A 97 4.40 -7.03 4.46
N ALA A 98 3.41 -7.89 4.30
CA ALA A 98 2.04 -7.48 4.00
C ALA A 98 1.39 -6.72 5.16
N TRP A 99 1.74 -7.03 6.41
CA TRP A 99 1.35 -6.23 7.57
C TRP A 99 2.08 -4.88 7.61
N LEU A 100 3.38 -4.86 7.34
CA LEU A 100 4.19 -3.64 7.30
C LEU A 100 3.73 -2.67 6.20
N LEU A 101 3.37 -3.16 5.01
CA LEU A 101 2.79 -2.34 3.95
C LEU A 101 1.46 -1.69 4.36
N ARG A 102 0.63 -2.41 5.14
CA ARG A 102 -0.61 -1.83 5.68
C ARG A 102 -0.32 -0.71 6.68
N LEU A 103 0.68 -0.90 7.55
CA LEU A 103 1.14 0.15 8.46
C LEU A 103 1.65 1.36 7.66
N ALA A 104 2.53 1.12 6.69
CA ALA A 104 3.12 2.15 5.83
C ALA A 104 2.05 2.98 5.11
N ARG A 105 1.08 2.31 4.50
CA ARG A 105 -0.05 2.97 3.83
C ARG A 105 -0.82 3.87 4.78
N ASN A 106 -1.13 3.41 5.99
CA ASN A 106 -1.90 4.22 6.94
C ASN A 106 -1.11 5.50 7.30
N VAL A 107 0.18 5.38 7.61
CA VAL A 107 1.01 6.54 7.95
C VAL A 107 1.15 7.52 6.78
N ALA A 108 1.41 7.04 5.57
CA ALA A 108 1.55 7.92 4.40
C ALA A 108 0.27 8.70 4.10
N ILE A 109 -0.88 8.05 4.27
CA ILE A 109 -2.18 8.69 4.09
C ILE A 109 -2.48 9.71 5.19
N ASP A 110 -2.21 9.36 6.45
CA ASP A 110 -2.32 10.28 7.59
C ASP A 110 -1.47 11.53 7.38
N HIS A 111 -0.25 11.36 6.87
CA HIS A 111 0.65 12.45 6.52
C HIS A 111 0.06 13.37 5.43
N LEU A 112 -0.43 12.82 4.31
CA LEU A 112 -1.05 13.62 3.23
C LEU A 112 -2.24 14.45 3.72
N ARG A 113 -2.98 13.97 4.72
CA ARG A 113 -4.11 14.70 5.29
C ARG A 113 -3.69 15.85 6.17
N ALA A 114 -2.69 15.61 7.03
CA ALA A 114 -2.11 16.65 7.87
C ALA A 114 -1.54 17.78 7.00
N ASN A 115 -0.86 17.42 5.90
CA ASN A 115 -0.31 18.41 4.98
C ASN A 115 -1.41 19.18 4.23
N ARG A 116 -2.52 18.53 3.85
CA ARG A 116 -3.67 19.22 3.22
C ARG A 116 -4.39 20.22 4.15
N LEU A 117 -4.29 20.05 5.46
CA LEU A 117 -4.85 20.97 6.46
C LEU A 117 -3.94 22.18 6.73
N THR A 118 -2.71 22.14 6.25
CA THR A 118 -1.73 23.23 6.33
C THR A 118 -1.71 23.93 4.97
N PRO A 119 -2.11 25.21 4.84
CA PRO A 119 -2.01 25.90 3.57
C PRO A 119 -0.53 26.18 3.29
N THR A 120 0.15 25.24 2.67
CA THR A 120 1.48 25.46 2.10
C THR A 120 1.28 25.82 0.64
N GLU A 121 1.65 27.06 0.30
CA GLU A 121 1.66 27.61 -1.05
C GLU A 121 2.57 26.75 -1.93
N SER A 122 1.98 25.85 -2.74
CA SER A 122 2.75 25.05 -3.70
C SER A 122 2.77 25.74 -5.06
N VAL A 123 3.98 26.02 -5.53
CA VAL A 123 4.26 26.36 -6.93
C VAL A 123 4.07 25.07 -7.74
N LEU A 124 2.99 25.02 -8.52
CA LEU A 124 2.67 23.92 -9.42
C LEU A 124 3.50 24.03 -10.70
N ASP A 125 4.38 23.06 -10.96
CA ASP A 125 4.86 22.79 -12.32
C ASP A 125 3.86 21.85 -13.04
N PRO A 126 3.36 22.20 -14.23
CA PRO A 126 2.41 21.37 -14.95
C PRO A 126 3.12 20.59 -16.05
N ASP A 127 3.44 19.31 -15.82
CA ASP A 127 3.38 18.34 -16.93
C ASP A 127 3.39 16.88 -16.46
N VAL A 128 2.24 16.22 -16.51
CA VAL A 128 2.20 14.76 -16.66
C VAL A 128 1.00 14.38 -17.52
N SER A 129 1.29 14.12 -18.79
CA SER A 129 0.35 13.69 -19.81
C SER A 129 -0.28 12.33 -19.45
N ALA A 130 -1.57 12.35 -19.13
CA ALA A 130 -2.40 11.17 -18.87
C ALA A 130 -3.14 10.75 -20.15
N SER A 131 -2.65 9.72 -20.84
CA SER A 131 -3.33 9.16 -22.01
C SER A 131 -3.42 7.63 -22.02
N GLY A 132 -3.30 6.98 -20.85
CA GLY A 132 -3.51 5.53 -20.67
C GLY A 132 -4.48 5.12 -19.56
N ASP A 133 -4.88 6.05 -18.67
CA ASP A 133 -5.61 5.72 -17.42
C ASP A 133 -7.14 5.82 -17.51
N MET A 134 -7.69 6.39 -18.59
CA MET A 134 -9.14 6.62 -18.68
C MET A 134 -9.95 5.31 -18.64
N ASP A 135 -9.47 4.25 -19.29
CA ASP A 135 -10.19 2.99 -19.43
C ASP A 135 -10.21 2.19 -18.11
N SER A 136 -9.06 2.10 -17.44
CA SER A 136 -8.95 1.45 -16.13
C SER A 136 -9.66 2.23 -15.01
N SER A 137 -9.65 3.57 -15.08
CA SER A 137 -10.36 4.42 -14.12
C SER A 137 -11.88 4.29 -14.27
N GLN A 138 -12.39 4.15 -15.50
CA GLN A 138 -13.80 3.97 -15.75
C GLN A 138 -14.30 2.61 -15.27
N ILE A 139 -13.56 1.53 -15.54
CA ILE A 139 -13.89 0.17 -15.06
C ILE A 139 -13.98 0.13 -13.53
N VAL A 140 -13.06 0.77 -12.81
CA VAL A 140 -13.09 0.82 -11.34
C VAL A 140 -14.29 1.62 -10.83
N LYS A 141 -14.66 2.72 -11.49
CA LYS A 141 -15.85 3.51 -11.15
C LYS A 141 -17.12 2.69 -11.34
N ASP A 142 -17.22 1.96 -12.45
CA ASP A 142 -18.37 1.12 -12.77
C ASP A 142 -18.48 -0.04 -11.79
N ALA A 143 -17.35 -0.68 -11.45
CA ALA A 143 -17.32 -1.73 -10.44
C ALA A 143 -17.76 -1.21 -9.06
N LEU A 144 -17.27 -0.04 -8.64
CA LEU A 144 -17.71 0.61 -7.40
C LEU A 144 -19.20 0.96 -7.42
N ALA A 145 -19.75 1.32 -8.58
CA ALA A 145 -21.16 1.67 -8.75
C ALA A 145 -22.12 0.48 -8.52
N THR A 146 -21.64 -0.76 -8.55
CA THR A 146 -22.46 -1.95 -8.24
C THR A 146 -22.55 -2.27 -6.74
N LEU A 147 -21.65 -1.72 -5.92
CA LEU A 147 -21.62 -2.01 -4.49
C LEU A 147 -22.79 -1.35 -3.75
N PRO A 148 -23.33 -2.00 -2.69
CA PRO A 148 -24.23 -1.34 -1.74
C PRO A 148 -23.63 -0.05 -1.21
N ASN A 149 -24.46 0.99 -1.06
CA ASN A 149 -24.01 2.36 -0.79
C ASN A 149 -23.04 2.43 0.40
N GLU A 150 -23.41 1.83 1.54
CA GLU A 150 -22.56 1.86 2.73
C GLU A 150 -21.20 1.19 2.55
N GLN A 151 -21.14 0.09 1.78
CA GLN A 151 -19.89 -0.62 1.48
C GLN A 151 -19.02 0.21 0.55
N ARG A 152 -19.63 0.80 -0.48
CA ARG A 152 -18.97 1.71 -1.42
C ARG A 152 -18.40 2.92 -0.71
N THR A 153 -19.18 3.56 0.17
CA THR A 153 -18.74 4.70 0.98
C THR A 153 -17.52 4.32 1.80
N VAL A 154 -17.54 3.20 2.52
CA VAL A 154 -16.39 2.75 3.33
C VAL A 154 -15.17 2.45 2.47
N VAL A 155 -15.34 1.83 1.29
CA VAL A 155 -14.25 1.55 0.34
C VAL A 155 -13.65 2.84 -0.19
N ILE A 156 -14.47 3.82 -0.62
CA ILE A 156 -14.01 5.12 -1.11
C ILE A 156 -13.32 5.90 0.00
N LEU A 157 -13.97 6.00 1.17
CA LEU A 157 -13.40 6.72 2.30
C LEU A 157 -12.05 6.12 2.70
N ARG A 158 -11.90 4.78 2.68
CA ARG A 158 -10.62 4.13 3.01
C ARG A 158 -9.56 4.25 1.92
N HIS A 159 -9.95 4.05 0.66
CA HIS A 159 -9.00 3.86 -0.44
C HIS A 159 -8.73 5.11 -1.26
N VAL A 160 -9.71 5.98 -1.41
CA VAL A 160 -9.62 7.24 -2.19
C VAL A 160 -9.35 8.41 -1.26
N VAL A 161 -10.13 8.54 -0.17
CA VAL A 161 -9.99 9.66 0.80
C VAL A 161 -8.94 9.33 1.87
N GLY A 162 -8.69 8.04 2.11
CA GLY A 162 -7.66 7.58 3.02
C GLY A 162 -8.05 7.42 4.50
N LEU A 163 -9.33 7.50 4.87
CA LEU A 163 -9.74 7.54 6.27
C LEU A 163 -9.36 6.24 7.00
N SER A 164 -8.81 6.38 8.21
CA SER A 164 -8.64 5.27 9.14
C SER A 164 -10.01 4.72 9.53
N PRO A 165 -10.11 3.44 9.97
CA PRO A 165 -11.39 2.87 10.37
C PRO A 165 -12.11 3.68 11.44
N GLY A 166 -11.39 4.23 12.43
CA GLY A 166 -11.93 5.13 13.46
C GLY A 166 -12.54 6.40 12.88
N GLU A 167 -11.82 7.12 12.01
CA GLU A 167 -12.36 8.35 11.40
C GLU A 167 -13.56 8.07 10.47
N ILE A 168 -13.57 6.92 9.80
CA ILE A 168 -14.74 6.48 9.02
C ILE A 168 -15.91 6.22 9.97
N ALA A 169 -15.65 5.57 11.11
CA ALA A 169 -16.65 5.25 12.10
C ALA A 169 -17.30 6.53 12.67
N ASP A 170 -16.46 7.50 13.07
CA ASP A 170 -16.91 8.81 13.55
C ASP A 170 -17.72 9.55 12.48
N ARG A 171 -17.23 9.58 11.23
CA ARG A 171 -17.90 10.26 10.12
C ARG A 171 -19.22 9.61 9.71
N MET A 172 -19.35 8.30 9.88
CA MET A 172 -20.56 7.55 9.53
C MET A 172 -21.51 7.35 10.73
N GLY A 173 -21.14 7.80 11.94
CA GLY A 173 -21.90 7.55 13.16
C GLY A 173 -22.03 6.06 13.49
N ARG A 174 -20.97 5.28 13.25
CA ARG A 174 -20.92 3.82 13.45
C ARG A 174 -19.77 3.42 14.35
N THR A 175 -19.75 2.15 14.74
CA THR A 175 -18.61 1.57 15.46
C THR A 175 -17.50 1.17 14.49
N GLU A 176 -16.24 1.24 14.94
CA GLU A 176 -15.08 0.80 14.15
C GLU A 176 -15.20 -0.67 13.69
N SER A 177 -15.76 -1.53 14.54
CA SER A 177 -16.07 -2.93 14.20
C SER A 177 -17.06 -3.05 13.03
N SER A 178 -18.11 -2.21 12.99
CA SER A 178 -19.06 -2.16 11.88
C SER A 178 -18.37 -1.71 10.58
N ILE A 179 -17.47 -0.73 10.67
CA ILE A 179 -16.66 -0.28 9.53
C ILE A 179 -15.75 -1.40 9.02
N HIS A 180 -15.09 -2.16 9.89
CA HIS A 180 -14.29 -3.32 9.47
C HIS A 180 -15.13 -4.34 8.69
N GLY A 181 -16.34 -4.65 9.16
CA GLY A 181 -17.26 -5.56 8.46
C GLY A 181 -17.74 -5.03 7.12
N LEU A 182 -18.12 -3.75 7.05
CA LEU A 182 -18.50 -3.06 5.81
C LEU A 182 -17.35 -3.02 4.81
N HIS A 183 -16.14 -2.72 5.29
CA HIS A 183 -14.95 -2.67 4.46
C HIS A 183 -14.60 -4.03 3.86
N HIS A 184 -14.66 -5.09 4.68
CA HIS A 184 -14.42 -6.46 4.22
C HIS A 184 -15.39 -6.84 3.10
N ARG A 185 -16.70 -6.71 3.35
CA ARG A 185 -17.75 -7.04 2.36
C ARG A 185 -17.63 -6.18 1.11
N GLY A 186 -17.30 -4.90 1.26
CA GLY A 186 -17.07 -4.00 0.14
C GLY A 186 -15.89 -4.43 -0.73
N ARG A 187 -14.77 -4.85 -0.12
CA ARG A 187 -13.61 -5.37 -0.87
C ARG A 187 -13.94 -6.67 -1.60
N GLU A 188 -14.66 -7.59 -0.98
CA GLU A 188 -15.08 -8.84 -1.63
C GLU A 188 -16.07 -8.61 -2.78
N ALA A 189 -17.02 -7.70 -2.60
CA ALA A 189 -17.96 -7.31 -3.66
C ALA A 189 -17.24 -6.65 -4.83
N LEU A 190 -16.32 -5.72 -4.55
CA LEU A 190 -15.50 -5.07 -5.59
C LEU A 190 -14.62 -6.07 -6.33
N GLN A 191 -14.00 -7.01 -5.61
CA GLN A 191 -13.19 -8.05 -6.23
C GLN A 191 -14.02 -8.94 -7.17
N ARG A 192 -15.22 -9.36 -6.76
CA ARG A 192 -16.13 -10.14 -7.60
C ARG A 192 -16.50 -9.39 -8.87
N GLU A 193 -16.80 -8.11 -8.76
CA GLU A 193 -17.22 -7.32 -9.92
C GLU A 193 -16.05 -7.05 -10.88
N LEU A 194 -14.86 -6.76 -10.36
CA LEU A 194 -13.66 -6.62 -11.19
C LEU A 194 -13.30 -7.93 -11.91
N ILE A 195 -13.51 -9.09 -11.28
CA ILE A 195 -13.37 -10.40 -11.94
C ILE A 195 -14.42 -10.58 -13.04
N ARG A 196 -15.67 -10.17 -12.80
CA ARG A 196 -16.75 -10.24 -13.81
C ARG A 196 -16.45 -9.39 -15.04
N LEU A 197 -15.82 -8.23 -14.84
CA LEU A 197 -15.42 -7.29 -15.89
C LEU A 197 -14.06 -7.66 -16.54
N ASP A 198 -13.55 -8.88 -16.32
CA ASP A 198 -12.25 -9.39 -16.78
C ASP A 198 -11.05 -8.48 -16.47
N SER A 199 -11.23 -7.65 -15.43
CA SER A 199 -10.31 -6.60 -14.98
C SER A 199 -9.82 -6.88 -13.56
N ALA A 200 -9.77 -8.17 -13.19
CA ALA A 200 -9.34 -8.59 -11.87
C ALA A 200 -7.94 -8.03 -11.57
N PRO A 201 -7.71 -7.45 -10.38
CA PRO A 201 -6.35 -7.14 -9.97
C PRO A 201 -5.57 -8.46 -9.98
N ARG A 202 -4.54 -8.55 -10.83
CA ARG A 202 -3.64 -9.70 -10.97
C ARG A 202 -2.80 -9.86 -9.70
N THR A 203 -3.46 -10.19 -8.60
CA THR A 203 -2.80 -10.79 -7.45
C THR A 203 -2.51 -12.20 -7.90
N ARG A 204 -1.25 -12.48 -8.25
CA ARG A 204 -0.79 -13.78 -8.73
C ARG A 204 -1.16 -14.83 -7.68
N ARG A 205 -2.26 -15.54 -7.89
CA ARG A 205 -2.69 -16.65 -7.03
C ARG A 205 -1.59 -17.71 -7.12
N ARG A 206 -0.92 -18.01 -5.99
CA ARG A 206 0.02 -19.13 -5.88
C ARG A 206 -0.68 -20.38 -6.43
N ALA A 207 -0.20 -20.87 -7.57
CA ALA A 207 -0.53 -22.22 -8.01
C ALA A 207 0.19 -23.16 -7.04
N HIS A 208 -0.55 -23.66 -6.05
CA HIS A 208 -0.17 -24.88 -5.36
C HIS A 208 -0.27 -26.01 -6.38
N LEU A 209 0.86 -26.37 -6.98
CA LEU A 209 1.00 -27.67 -7.62
C LEU A 209 1.20 -28.69 -6.50
N ALA A 210 0.09 -29.27 -6.06
CA ALA A 210 0.07 -30.65 -5.64
C ALA A 210 -0.01 -31.51 -6.92
N ALA A 211 0.94 -32.40 -7.12
CA ALA A 211 0.79 -33.61 -7.90
C ALA A 211 1.98 -34.54 -7.63
N ALA A 212 1.64 -35.68 -7.01
CA ALA A 212 2.27 -37.00 -7.02
C ALA A 212 3.80 -37.12 -6.88
#